data_AF-A0AAU3NX43-F1
#
_entry.id   AF-A0AAU3NX43-F1
#
_cell.length_a   1.000
_cell.length_b   1.000
_cell.length_c   1.000
_cell.angle_alpha   90.00
_cell.angle_beta   90.00
_cell.angle_gamma   90.00
#
_symmetry.space_group_name_H-M   'P 1'
#
loop_
_entity.id
_entity.type
_entity.pdbx_description
1 polymer ?
#
loop_
_entity_poly.entity_id
_entity_poly.type
_entity_poly.pdbx_seq_one_letter_code
_entity_poly.pdbx_strand_id
1 'polypeptide(L)'
;MEQIIATVRGLDGALVLIPEPGGDFPELAWGDAFFYYAPDGQMPKNVQPYGTIVTKNYPDDAASDLDPPGRWRVNVHVDRAMFQELTGEEPRSISRPREYAAADTVMPHPVYGALGWISVVNPGERTTDTVVQLLRSAHEVARARFARRHEPGPA
;
A
#
# COMPACT_ATOMS: atom_id res chain seq x y z
N MET A 1 -10.76 7.66 0.85
CA MET A 1 -9.68 7.39 1.82
C MET A 1 -10.20 6.71 3.08
N GLU A 2 -11.08 7.38 3.84
CA GLU A 2 -11.56 6.89 5.15
C GLU A 2 -12.18 5.50 5.11
N GLN A 3 -13.00 5.18 4.10
CA GLN A 3 -13.59 3.86 3.92
C GLN A 3 -12.52 2.74 3.81
N ILE A 4 -11.43 3.00 3.09
CA ILE A 4 -10.33 2.03 2.94
C ILE A 4 -9.62 1.83 4.28
N ILE A 5 -9.31 2.93 4.97
CA ILE A 5 -8.69 2.88 6.30
C ILE A 5 -9.58 2.12 7.29
N ALA A 6 -10.89 2.43 7.33
CA ALA A 6 -11.86 1.75 8.18
C ALA A 6 -11.94 0.25 7.87
N THR A 7 -11.91 -0.12 6.58
CA THR A 7 -11.89 -1.51 6.16
C THR A 7 -10.65 -2.24 6.67
N VAL A 8 -9.46 -1.64 6.53
CA VAL A 8 -8.20 -2.24 7.00
C VAL A 8 -8.16 -2.33 8.53
N ARG A 9 -8.64 -1.32 9.25
CA ARG A 9 -8.75 -1.36 10.72
C ARG A 9 -9.64 -2.49 11.23
N GLY A 10 -10.61 -2.93 10.43
CA GLY A 10 -11.48 -4.05 10.78
C GLY A 10 -10.88 -5.44 10.52
N LEU A 11 -9.67 -5.53 9.98
CA LEU A 11 -8.99 -6.82 9.76
C LEU A 11 -8.30 -7.28 11.04
N ASP A 12 -8.40 -8.57 11.34
CA ASP A 12 -7.83 -9.16 12.55
C ASP A 12 -6.30 -9.00 12.59
N GLY A 13 -5.77 -8.47 13.69
CA GLY A 13 -4.33 -8.21 13.86
C GLY A 13 -3.76 -7.13 12.93
N ALA A 14 -4.59 -6.32 12.27
CA ALA A 14 -4.12 -5.16 11.52
C ALA A 14 -3.74 -4.00 12.44
N LEU A 15 -2.63 -3.36 12.13
CA LEU A 15 -2.24 -2.08 12.68
C LEU A 15 -2.26 -1.05 11.56
N VAL A 16 -3.07 0.00 11.73
CA VAL A 16 -3.08 1.18 10.86
C VAL A 16 -2.39 2.33 11.58
N LEU A 17 -1.19 2.64 11.13
CA LEU A 17 -0.41 3.76 11.63
C LEU A 17 -0.70 5.00 10.77
N ILE A 18 -1.09 6.10 11.42
CA ILE A 18 -1.25 7.41 10.79
C ILE A 18 -0.36 8.38 11.55
N PRO A 19 0.79 8.78 10.99
CA PRO A 19 1.65 9.78 11.62
C PRO A 19 0.96 11.13 11.74
N GLU A 20 1.13 11.79 12.88
CA GLU A 20 0.54 13.08 13.23
C GLU A 20 1.61 14.06 13.74
N PRO A 21 1.37 15.38 13.63
CA PRO A 21 2.23 16.40 14.22
C PRO A 21 2.49 16.15 15.71
N GLY A 22 3.75 16.26 16.12
CA GLY A 22 4.17 16.04 17.51
C GLY A 22 4.47 14.58 17.88
N GLY A 23 4.37 13.64 16.94
CA GLY A 23 4.83 12.25 17.10
C GLY A 23 6.29 12.02 16.69
N ASP A 24 6.73 10.76 16.76
CA ASP A 24 8.11 10.33 16.44
C ASP A 24 8.43 10.23 14.93
N PHE A 25 7.49 10.61 14.07
CA PHE A 25 7.59 10.46 12.62
C PHE A 25 7.90 11.80 11.94
N PRO A 26 8.70 11.80 10.86
CA PRO A 26 9.01 13.02 10.12
C PRO A 26 7.74 13.65 9.53
N GLU A 27 7.76 14.98 9.40
CA GLU A 27 6.66 15.78 8.85
C GLU A 27 6.18 15.28 7.48
N LEU A 28 7.11 14.80 6.65
CA LEU A 28 6.80 14.22 5.34
C LEU A 28 5.75 13.09 5.42
N ALA A 29 5.73 12.30 6.50
CA ALA A 29 4.80 11.18 6.66
C ALA A 29 3.46 11.58 7.30
N TRP A 30 3.28 12.82 7.76
CA TRP A 30 2.05 13.22 8.47
C TRP A 30 0.83 13.17 7.57
N GLY A 31 -0.24 12.53 8.04
CA GLY A 31 -1.47 12.30 7.27
C GLY A 31 -1.42 11.12 6.28
N ASP A 32 -0.26 10.48 6.12
CA ASP A 32 -0.18 9.21 5.40
C ASP A 32 -0.69 8.07 6.28
N ALA A 33 -1.05 6.93 5.66
CA ALA A 33 -1.44 5.74 6.38
C ALA A 33 -0.56 4.55 5.99
N PHE A 34 -0.12 3.78 6.96
CA PHE A 34 0.71 2.60 6.76
C PHE A 34 0.03 1.39 7.37
N PHE A 35 -0.11 0.31 6.58
CA PHE A 35 -0.86 -0.87 6.96
C PHE A 35 0.09 -2.04 7.26
N TYR A 36 0.05 -2.51 8.50
CA TYR A 36 0.88 -3.61 8.99
C TYR A 36 0.01 -4.75 9.52
N TYR A 37 0.57 -5.96 9.51
CA TYR A 37 0.08 -7.04 10.35
C TYR A 37 0.93 -7.04 11.62
N ALA A 38 0.32 -6.70 12.75
CA ALA A 38 0.95 -6.58 14.06
C ALA A 38 -0.09 -6.93 15.13
N PRO A 39 -0.30 -8.23 15.41
CA PRO A 39 -1.36 -8.69 16.31
C PRO A 39 -1.12 -8.29 17.77
N ASP A 40 0.10 -7.89 18.13
CA ASP A 40 0.48 -7.34 19.43
C ASP A 40 0.26 -5.82 19.54
N GLY A 41 -0.20 -5.18 18.45
CA GLY A 41 -0.41 -3.74 18.36
C GLY A 41 0.88 -2.91 18.29
N GLN A 42 2.05 -3.55 18.21
CA GLN A 42 3.33 -2.83 18.16
C GLN A 42 3.79 -2.64 16.72
N MET A 43 4.26 -1.43 16.39
CA MET A 43 4.81 -1.17 15.06
C MET A 43 6.01 -2.09 14.78
N PRO A 44 5.97 -2.93 13.73
CA PRO A 44 7.10 -3.78 13.39
C PRO A 44 8.32 -2.96 12.96
N LYS A 45 9.51 -3.27 13.49
CA LYS A 45 10.77 -2.57 13.15
C LYS A 45 11.43 -3.04 11.85
N ASN A 46 11.21 -4.30 11.47
CA ASN A 46 11.92 -4.97 10.37
C ASN A 46 10.95 -5.54 9.30
N VAL A 47 9.76 -4.97 9.20
CA VAL A 47 8.73 -5.39 8.24
C VAL A 47 8.23 -4.14 7.53
N GLN A 48 8.21 -4.18 6.21
CA GLN A 48 7.57 -3.13 5.43
C GLN A 48 6.04 -3.27 5.52
N PRO A 49 5.28 -2.17 5.45
CA PRO A 49 3.83 -2.23 5.37
C PRO A 49 3.42 -3.02 4.14
N TYR A 50 2.28 -3.73 4.21
CA TYR A 50 1.73 -4.44 3.04
C TYR A 50 0.93 -3.50 2.12
N GLY A 51 0.55 -2.33 2.62
CA GLY A 51 -0.05 -1.26 1.84
C GLY A 51 0.13 0.09 2.52
N THR A 52 0.07 1.15 1.71
CA THR A 52 0.18 2.53 2.20
C THR A 52 -0.85 3.43 1.52
N ILE A 53 -1.17 4.55 2.16
CA ILE A 53 -1.82 5.70 1.54
C ILE A 53 -0.87 6.87 1.72
N VAL A 54 -0.50 7.52 0.62
CA VAL A 54 0.29 8.76 0.62
C VAL A 54 -0.57 9.91 0.13
N THR A 55 -0.44 11.06 0.79
CA THR A 55 -1.29 12.24 0.59
C THR A 55 -0.56 13.44 -0.03
N LYS A 56 0.73 13.28 -0.36
CA LYS A 56 1.57 14.30 -1.00
C LYS A 56 2.65 13.66 -1.86
N ASN A 57 3.32 14.45 -2.68
CA ASN A 57 4.49 13.97 -3.43
C ASN A 57 5.66 13.69 -2.47
N TYR A 58 6.43 12.65 -2.78
CA TYR A 58 7.70 12.37 -2.12
C TYR A 58 8.85 12.80 -3.04
N PRO A 59 10.05 13.13 -2.51
CA PRO A 59 11.17 13.64 -3.32
C PRO A 59 11.51 12.82 -4.57
N ASP A 60 11.42 11.48 -4.47
CA ASP A 60 11.70 10.55 -5.58
C ASP A 60 10.42 9.97 -6.21
N ASP A 61 9.24 10.41 -5.78
CA ASP A 61 7.94 9.88 -6.18
C ASP A 61 6.90 11.01 -6.28
N ALA A 62 7.00 11.75 -7.38
CA ALA A 62 6.11 12.88 -7.70
C ALA A 62 5.25 12.65 -8.96
N ALA A 63 5.42 11.52 -9.65
CA ALA A 63 4.75 11.26 -10.94
C ALA A 63 3.21 11.17 -10.84
N SER A 64 2.68 10.96 -9.64
CA SER A 64 1.24 10.90 -9.37
C SER A 64 0.58 12.27 -9.12
N ASP A 65 1.37 13.35 -9.05
CA ASP A 65 0.93 14.72 -8.84
C ASP A 65 -0.02 14.85 -7.63
N LEU A 66 0.47 14.56 -6.42
CA LEU A 66 -0.37 14.47 -5.22
C LEU A 66 -0.47 15.75 -4.41
N ASP A 67 0.34 16.77 -4.69
CA ASP A 67 0.34 18.03 -3.94
C ASP A 67 -0.97 18.86 -4.05
N PRO A 68 -1.75 18.81 -5.15
CA PRO A 68 -3.05 19.47 -5.18
C PRO A 68 -4.00 18.93 -4.09
N PRO A 69 -4.77 19.80 -3.39
CA PRO A 69 -5.66 19.38 -2.32
C PRO A 69 -6.63 18.27 -2.72
N GLY A 70 -6.81 17.29 -1.82
CA GLY A 70 -7.74 16.18 -2.01
C GLY A 70 -7.21 15.05 -2.90
N ARG A 71 -5.94 15.11 -3.31
CA ARG A 71 -5.28 13.99 -4.01
C ARG A 71 -4.53 13.10 -3.03
N TRP A 72 -4.65 11.80 -3.23
CA TRP A 72 -3.97 10.78 -2.45
C TRP A 72 -3.85 9.51 -3.30
N ARG A 73 -2.89 8.67 -2.95
CA ARG A 73 -2.63 7.41 -3.65
C ARG A 73 -2.55 6.27 -2.68
N VAL A 74 -3.29 5.21 -2.96
CA VAL A 74 -3.12 3.93 -2.27
C VAL A 74 -2.11 3.09 -3.02
N ASN A 75 -1.21 2.44 -2.28
CA ASN A 75 -0.21 1.52 -2.79
C ASN A 75 -0.39 0.17 -2.11
N VAL A 76 -0.30 -0.92 -2.87
CA VAL A 76 -0.42 -2.28 -2.34
C VAL A 76 0.65 -3.15 -2.95
N HIS A 77 1.35 -3.93 -2.12
CA HIS A 77 2.24 -4.96 -2.61
C HIS A 77 1.41 -6.20 -2.97
N VAL A 78 1.56 -6.68 -4.20
CA VAL A 78 0.83 -7.84 -4.71
C VAL A 78 1.80 -8.93 -5.16
N ASP A 79 1.30 -10.15 -5.34
CA ASP A 79 2.10 -11.19 -5.97
C ASP A 79 2.24 -10.94 -7.48
N ARG A 80 3.14 -11.71 -8.11
CA ARG A 80 3.47 -11.57 -9.52
C ARG A 80 2.27 -11.83 -10.45
N ALA A 81 1.44 -12.83 -10.13
CA ALA A 81 0.31 -13.21 -10.99
C ALA A 81 -0.74 -12.10 -10.99
N MET A 82 -1.08 -11.59 -9.81
CA MET A 82 -2.01 -10.48 -9.63
C MET A 82 -1.46 -9.19 -10.26
N PHE A 83 -0.16 -8.92 -10.13
CA PHE A 83 0.47 -7.78 -10.80
C PHE A 83 0.28 -7.84 -12.32
N GLN A 84 0.54 -9.00 -12.93
CA GLN A 84 0.42 -9.20 -14.37
C GLN A 84 -1.03 -9.09 -14.84
N GLU A 85 -1.97 -9.66 -14.08
CA GLU A 85 -3.42 -9.57 -14.36
C GLU A 85 -3.89 -8.11 -14.39
N LEU A 86 -3.53 -7.33 -13.37
CA LEU A 86 -3.97 -5.95 -13.23
C LEU A 86 -3.31 -4.98 -14.21
N THR A 87 -2.04 -5.20 -14.54
CA THR A 87 -1.23 -4.21 -15.25
C THR A 87 -0.96 -4.60 -16.71
N GLY A 88 -1.14 -5.87 -17.07
CA GLY A 88 -0.76 -6.45 -18.35
C GLY A 88 0.75 -6.56 -18.57
N GLU A 89 1.56 -6.36 -17.53
CA GLU A 89 3.03 -6.38 -17.58
C GLU A 89 3.60 -7.14 -16.38
N GLU A 90 4.84 -7.61 -16.52
CA GLU A 90 5.57 -8.23 -15.42
C GLU A 90 6.35 -7.17 -14.64
N PRO A 91 6.50 -7.27 -13.30
CA PRO A 91 7.19 -6.24 -12.51
C PRO A 91 8.55 -5.83 -13.09
N ARG A 92 9.37 -6.81 -13.46
CA ARG A 92 10.73 -6.58 -13.99
C ARG A 92 10.76 -6.27 -15.49
N SER A 93 9.61 -6.03 -16.11
CA SER A 93 9.48 -5.75 -17.55
C SER A 93 8.40 -4.71 -17.83
N ILE A 94 8.22 -3.76 -16.92
CA ILE A 94 7.34 -2.59 -17.11
C ILE A 94 7.99 -1.67 -18.15
N SER A 95 7.26 -1.38 -19.21
CA SER A 95 7.74 -0.63 -20.38
C SER A 95 6.68 0.28 -20.99
N ARG A 96 5.40 -0.01 -20.75
CA ARG A 96 4.30 0.79 -21.29
C ARG A 96 4.34 2.21 -20.67
N PRO A 97 4.17 3.26 -21.47
CA PRO A 97 3.99 4.60 -20.94
C PRO A 97 2.68 4.66 -20.13
N ARG A 98 2.71 5.37 -19.01
CA ARG A 98 1.57 5.52 -18.09
C ARG A 98 1.43 6.95 -17.63
N GLU A 99 0.19 7.42 -17.57
CA GLU A 99 -0.17 8.68 -16.92
C GLU A 99 -0.39 8.41 -15.42
N TYR A 100 0.70 8.42 -14.63
CA TYR A 100 0.65 8.06 -13.20
C TYR A 100 -0.22 8.98 -12.33
N ALA A 101 -0.63 10.14 -12.86
CA ALA A 101 -1.56 11.06 -12.23
C ALA A 101 -3.04 10.74 -12.53
N ALA A 102 -3.34 9.79 -13.42
CA ALA A 102 -4.71 9.42 -13.74
C ALA A 102 -5.40 8.80 -12.51
N ALA A 103 -6.55 9.38 -12.15
CA ALA A 103 -7.36 8.91 -11.03
C ALA A 103 -8.12 7.61 -11.38
N ASP A 104 -8.51 6.88 -10.34
CA ASP A 104 -9.39 5.70 -10.41
C ASP A 104 -8.93 4.67 -11.47
N THR A 105 -7.61 4.45 -11.54
CA THR A 105 -6.97 3.51 -12.47
C THR A 105 -5.87 2.72 -11.76
N VAL A 106 -5.86 1.40 -11.95
CA VAL A 106 -4.80 0.53 -11.43
C VAL A 106 -3.57 0.59 -12.33
N MET A 107 -2.42 0.90 -11.74
CA MET A 107 -1.13 0.94 -12.41
C MET A 107 -0.04 0.31 -11.54
N PRO A 108 1.10 -0.14 -12.10
CA PRO A 108 2.33 -0.26 -11.34
C PRO A 108 2.61 1.02 -10.58
N HIS A 109 3.19 0.89 -9.41
CA HIS A 109 3.71 2.03 -8.68
C HIS A 109 4.83 2.72 -9.52
N PRO A 110 4.86 4.06 -9.63
CA PRO A 110 5.81 4.77 -10.49
C PRO A 110 7.28 4.48 -10.15
N VAL A 111 7.61 4.37 -8.86
CA VAL A 111 8.96 4.00 -8.39
C VAL A 111 9.11 2.50 -8.11
N TYR A 112 8.19 1.91 -7.34
CA TYR A 112 8.32 0.54 -6.82
C TYR A 112 7.61 -0.53 -7.66
N GLY A 113 7.15 -0.21 -8.88
CA GLY A 113 6.47 -1.16 -9.75
C GLY A 113 7.30 -2.42 -10.02
N ALA A 114 8.61 -2.27 -10.20
CA ALA A 114 9.52 -3.40 -10.41
C ALA A 114 9.66 -4.34 -9.20
N LEU A 115 9.22 -3.89 -8.03
CA LEU A 115 9.16 -4.66 -6.80
C LEU A 115 7.77 -5.28 -6.55
N GLY A 116 6.84 -5.20 -7.51
CA GLY A 116 5.50 -5.79 -7.40
C GLY A 116 4.47 -4.89 -6.69
N TRP A 117 4.73 -3.59 -6.61
CA TRP A 117 3.77 -2.63 -6.05
C TRP A 117 2.85 -2.10 -7.14
N ILE A 118 1.55 -2.09 -6.85
CA ILE A 118 0.55 -1.35 -7.63
C ILE A 118 0.17 -0.06 -6.90
N SER A 119 -0.38 0.88 -7.64
CA SER A 119 -0.89 2.14 -7.12
C SER A 119 -2.17 2.58 -7.81
N VAL A 120 -3.04 3.26 -7.06
CA VAL A 120 -4.25 3.92 -7.58
C VAL A 120 -4.35 5.32 -6.96
N VAL A 121 -4.40 6.35 -7.80
CA VAL A 121 -4.67 7.72 -7.35
C VAL A 121 -6.17 7.91 -7.22
N ASN A 122 -6.62 8.49 -6.10
CA ASN A 122 -8.04 8.75 -5.80
C ASN A 122 -8.97 7.61 -6.23
N PRO A 123 -8.86 6.40 -5.64
CA PRO A 123 -9.79 5.30 -5.88
C PRO A 123 -11.25 5.78 -5.87
N GLY A 124 -11.96 5.47 -6.95
CA GLY A 124 -13.36 5.80 -7.18
C GLY A 124 -14.17 4.55 -7.47
N GLU A 125 -15.27 4.70 -8.20
CA GLU A 125 -16.22 3.61 -8.49
C GLU A 125 -15.56 2.43 -9.21
N ARG A 126 -14.53 2.67 -10.04
CA ARG A 126 -13.93 1.62 -10.87
C ARG A 126 -12.93 0.76 -10.12
N THR A 127 -12.30 1.29 -9.06
CA THR A 127 -11.14 0.63 -8.43
C THR A 127 -11.25 0.43 -6.94
N THR A 128 -12.22 1.04 -6.24
CA THR A 128 -12.33 0.92 -4.78
C THR A 128 -12.47 -0.53 -4.32
N ASP A 129 -13.34 -1.31 -4.96
CA ASP A 129 -13.55 -2.72 -4.60
C ASP A 129 -12.29 -3.54 -4.84
N THR A 130 -11.62 -3.34 -5.99
CA THR A 130 -10.34 -3.97 -6.30
C THR A 130 -9.29 -3.64 -5.24
N VAL A 131 -9.12 -2.36 -4.88
CA VAL A 131 -8.16 -1.94 -3.85
C VAL A 131 -8.44 -2.61 -2.52
N VAL A 132 -9.71 -2.68 -2.10
CA VAL A 132 -10.10 -3.34 -0.85
C VAL A 132 -9.77 -4.83 -0.88
N GLN A 133 -10.04 -5.52 -1.99
CA GLN A 133 -9.69 -6.93 -2.17
C GLN A 133 -8.18 -7.18 -2.13
N LEU A 134 -7.40 -6.30 -2.77
CA LEU A 134 -5.94 -6.38 -2.76
C LEU A 134 -5.37 -6.16 -1.36
N LEU A 135 -5.89 -5.20 -0.60
CA LEU A 135 -5.46 -4.95 0.77
C LEU A 135 -5.78 -6.13 1.70
N ARG A 136 -6.95 -6.77 1.54
CA ARG A 136 -7.29 -8.00 2.28
C ARG A 136 -6.31 -9.14 1.95
N SER A 137 -6.02 -9.33 0.67
CA SER A 137 -5.09 -10.37 0.22
C SER A 137 -3.67 -10.12 0.73
N ALA A 138 -3.19 -8.88 0.63
CA ALA A 138 -1.87 -8.47 1.13
C ALA A 138 -1.77 -8.61 2.66
N HIS A 139 -2.86 -8.34 3.37
CA HIS A 139 -2.97 -8.57 4.81
C HIS A 139 -2.81 -10.06 5.17
N GLU A 140 -3.52 -10.97 4.48
CA GLU A 140 -3.37 -12.41 4.72
C GLU A 140 -1.96 -12.92 4.41
N VAL A 141 -1.31 -12.40 3.36
CA VAL A 141 0.09 -12.70 3.07
C VAL A 141 1.01 -12.23 4.20
N ALA A 142 0.78 -11.02 4.74
CA ALA A 142 1.53 -10.49 5.87
C ALA A 142 1.34 -11.34 7.14
N ARG A 143 0.09 -11.75 7.43
CA ARG A 143 -0.25 -12.68 8.51
C ARG A 143 0.46 -14.01 8.38
N ALA A 144 0.40 -14.64 7.21
CA ALA A 144 1.08 -15.91 6.96
C ALA A 144 2.60 -15.79 7.10
N ARG A 145 3.19 -14.66 6.67
CA ARG A 145 4.61 -14.37 6.86
C ARG A 145 4.96 -14.18 8.35
N PHE A 146 4.10 -13.53 9.13
CA PHE A 146 4.28 -13.39 10.56
C PHE A 146 4.25 -14.75 11.27
N ALA A 147 3.27 -15.60 10.96
CA ALA A 147 3.13 -16.94 11.54
C ALA A 147 4.41 -17.77 11.31
N ARG A 148 4.90 -17.84 10.07
CA ARG A 148 6.15 -18.56 9.73
C ARG A 148 7.40 -18.07 10.47
N ARG A 149 7.44 -16.80 10.88
CA ARG A 149 8.57 -16.24 11.66
C ARG A 149 8.49 -16.55 13.14
N HIS A 150 7.29 -16.88 13.64
CA HIS A 150 7.01 -17.16 15.05
C HIS A 150 6.67 -18.63 15.30
N GLU A 151 6.72 -19.48 14.28
CA GLU A 151 6.77 -20.92 14.45
C GLU A 151 8.06 -21.27 15.21
N PRO A 152 7.98 -22.02 16.32
CA PRO A 152 9.18 -22.56 16.96
C PRO A 152 9.92 -23.42 15.94
N GLY A 153 11.20 -23.11 15.71
CA GLY A 153 12.06 -23.92 14.83
C GLY A 153 12.07 -25.39 15.29
N PRO A 154 12.32 -26.34 14.38
CA PRO A 154 12.36 -27.75 14.76
C PRO A 154 13.37 -27.94 15.90
N ALA A 155 12.90 -28.56 16.98
CA ALA A 155 13.69 -28.91 18.16
C ALA A 155 14.85 -29.85 17.84
#